data_AF-A0A645IQG2-F1
#
_entry.id   AF-A0A645IQG2-F1
#
_cell.length_a   1.000
_cell.length_b   1.000
_cell.length_c   1.000
_cell.angle_alpha   90.00
_cell.angle_beta   90.00
_cell.angle_gamma   90.00
#
_symmetry.space_group_name_H-M   'P 1'
#
loop_
_entity.id
_entity.type
_entity.pdbx_description
1 polymer ?
#
loop_
_entity_poly.entity_id
_entity_poly.type
_entity_poly.pdbx_seq_one_letter_code
_entity_poly.pdbx_strand_id
1 'polypeptide(L)'
;MNRGYTREDYLRVVKKLRAADPSITLGTDIIVGFPGETDEEFADTLDLAKQVDWQVAFVNIYSPRPGTASVKLYPDDVPFPVKKKRWQILEEAINKKHLDHRPKVV
;
A
#
# COMPACT_ATOMS: atom_id res chain seq x y z
N MET A 1 9.76 7.39 -1.26
CA MET A 1 8.59 8.26 -1.00
C MET A 1 8.77 9.28 0.15
N ASN A 2 9.99 9.62 0.60
CA ASN A 2 10.27 10.61 1.65
C ASN A 2 9.39 10.50 2.91
N ARG A 3 9.12 9.27 3.37
CA ARG A 3 8.40 9.03 4.63
C ARG A 3 9.40 9.10 5.78
N GLY A 4 9.11 9.88 6.80
CA GLY A 4 9.97 10.04 7.99
C GLY A 4 9.83 8.93 9.04
N TYR A 5 9.37 7.75 8.64
CA TYR A 5 9.15 6.59 9.51
C TYR A 5 9.45 5.30 8.75
N THR A 6 9.81 4.25 9.47
CA THR A 6 10.07 2.94 8.87
C THR A 6 8.85 2.04 8.88
N ARG A 7 8.96 0.88 8.24
CA ARG A 7 7.97 -0.20 8.31
C ARG A 7 7.72 -0.63 9.77
N GLU A 8 8.78 -0.75 10.56
CA GLU A 8 8.73 -1.17 11.96
C GLU A 8 8.03 -0.14 12.84
N ASP A 9 8.23 1.15 12.56
CA ASP A 9 7.50 2.23 13.23
C ASP A 9 6.00 2.13 12.96
N TYR A 10 5.62 1.90 11.69
CA TYR A 10 4.23 1.72 11.29
C TYR A 10 3.60 0.51 12.01
N LEU A 11 4.27 -0.65 11.98
CA LEU A 11 3.80 -1.87 12.65
C LEU A 11 3.65 -1.68 14.17
N ARG A 12 4.53 -0.90 14.79
CA ARG A 12 4.44 -0.56 16.22
C ARG A 12 3.18 0.24 16.52
N VAL A 13 2.80 1.17 15.66
CA VAL A 13 1.55 1.94 15.78
C VAL A 13 0.34 1.03 15.59
N VAL A 14 0.33 0.20 14.56
CA VAL A 14 -0.74 -0.78 14.32
C VAL A 14 -0.96 -1.68 15.54
N LYS A 15 0.13 -2.21 16.11
CA LYS A 15 0.05 -3.07 17.31
C LYS A 15 -0.53 -2.32 18.51
N LYS A 16 -0.12 -1.06 18.72
CA LYS A 16 -0.66 -0.22 19.81
C LYS A 16 -2.15 0.05 19.63
N LEU A 17 -2.58 0.37 18.41
CA LEU A 17 -3.99 0.62 18.10
C LEU A 17 -4.85 -0.61 18.35
N ARG A 18 -4.45 -1.78 17.83
CA ARG A 18 -5.17 -3.05 18.05
C ARG A 18 -5.18 -3.50 19.50
N ALA A 19 -4.14 -3.17 20.28
CA ALA A 19 -4.11 -3.46 21.71
C ALA A 19 -5.05 -2.55 22.51
N ALA A 20 -5.25 -1.30 22.07
CA ALA A 20 -6.16 -0.35 22.70
C ALA A 20 -7.63 -0.62 22.31
N ASP A 21 -7.88 -1.01 21.06
CA ASP A 21 -9.20 -1.38 20.55
C ASP A 21 -9.07 -2.60 19.62
N PRO A 22 -9.40 -3.82 20.10
CA PRO A 22 -9.39 -5.02 19.28
C PRO A 22 -10.40 -5.02 18.12
N SER A 23 -11.40 -4.13 18.14
CA SER A 23 -12.41 -4.00 17.09
C SER A 23 -12.07 -2.97 16.01
N ILE A 24 -10.93 -2.26 16.17
CA ILE A 24 -10.55 -1.20 15.25
C ILE A 24 -10.39 -1.72 13.82
N THR A 25 -10.99 -1.00 12.88
CA THR A 25 -10.86 -1.28 11.45
C THR A 25 -9.82 -0.35 10.84
N LEU A 26 -8.85 -0.93 10.14
CA LEU A 26 -7.79 -0.17 9.47
C LEU A 26 -7.96 -0.22 7.96
N GLY A 27 -7.92 0.94 7.32
CA GLY A 27 -7.79 1.09 5.87
C GLY A 27 -6.46 1.77 5.52
N THR A 28 -6.08 1.73 4.23
CA THR A 28 -4.84 2.36 3.76
C THR A 28 -4.91 2.79 2.29
N ASP A 29 -3.96 3.62 1.88
CA ASP A 29 -3.73 3.99 0.48
C ASP A 29 -2.34 3.48 0.08
N ILE A 30 -2.25 2.80 -1.06
CA ILE A 30 -0.99 2.23 -1.56
C ILE A 30 -0.77 2.69 -3.00
N ILE A 31 0.46 3.07 -3.33
CA ILE A 31 0.88 3.32 -4.71
C ILE A 31 1.82 2.20 -5.12
N VAL A 32 1.47 1.45 -6.17
CA VAL A 32 2.36 0.45 -6.78
C VAL A 32 3.06 1.01 -8.01
N GLY A 33 4.25 0.52 -8.27
CA GLY A 33 5.06 0.93 -9.42
C GLY A 33 5.62 2.33 -9.27
N PHE A 34 5.86 2.78 -8.03
CA PHE A 34 6.64 4.01 -7.82
C PHE A 34 8.00 3.87 -8.52
N PRO A 35 8.58 4.96 -9.07
CA PRO A 35 9.89 4.92 -9.72
C PRO A 35 10.95 4.21 -8.88
N GLY A 36 11.62 3.23 -9.48
CA GLY A 36 12.63 2.39 -8.85
C GLY A 36 12.11 1.20 -8.03
N GLU A 37 10.78 0.99 -7.92
CA GLU A 37 10.22 -0.10 -7.11
C GLU A 37 10.65 -1.50 -7.59
N THR A 38 11.44 -2.19 -6.77
CA THR A 38 11.93 -3.54 -7.08
C THR A 38 10.91 -4.64 -6.75
N ASP A 39 11.20 -5.87 -7.16
CA ASP A 39 10.34 -7.02 -6.83
C ASP A 39 10.40 -7.37 -5.34
N GLU A 40 11.55 -7.17 -4.70
CA GLU A 40 11.74 -7.34 -3.25
C GLU A 40 10.94 -6.30 -2.46
N GLU A 41 11.00 -5.02 -2.85
CA GLU A 41 10.23 -3.94 -2.20
C GLU A 41 8.72 -4.15 -2.37
N PHE A 42 8.29 -4.66 -3.52
CA PHE A 42 6.90 -5.05 -3.72
C PHE A 42 6.52 -6.26 -2.86
N ALA A 43 7.39 -7.26 -2.75
CA ALA A 43 7.16 -8.43 -1.90
C ALA A 43 7.04 -8.02 -0.42
N ASP A 44 7.86 -7.07 0.03
CA ASP A 44 7.76 -6.47 1.36
C ASP A 44 6.41 -5.79 1.57
N THR A 45 5.92 -5.04 0.58
CA THR A 45 4.60 -4.39 0.64
C THR A 45 3.47 -5.43 0.74
N LEU A 46 3.55 -6.51 -0.03
CA LEU A 46 2.58 -7.61 0.02
C LEU A 46 2.62 -8.34 1.37
N ASP A 47 3.80 -8.54 1.94
CA ASP A 47 3.95 -9.13 3.26
C ASP A 47 3.36 -8.20 4.34
N LEU A 48 3.59 -6.89 4.25
CA LEU A 48 2.97 -5.92 5.16
C LEU A 48 1.44 -5.97 5.08
N ALA A 49 0.88 -6.12 3.87
CA ALA A 49 -0.56 -6.29 3.68
C ALA A 49 -1.12 -7.50 4.42
N LYS A 50 -0.41 -8.62 4.40
CA LYS A 50 -0.79 -9.83 5.13
C LYS A 50 -0.67 -9.66 6.65
N GLN A 51 0.39 -8.99 7.11
CA GLN A 51 0.61 -8.78 8.54
C GLN A 51 -0.39 -7.81 9.16
N VAL A 52 -0.69 -6.72 8.46
CA VAL A 52 -1.57 -5.65 8.97
C VAL A 52 -3.03 -6.00 8.77
N ASP A 53 -3.36 -6.83 7.78
CA ASP A 53 -4.71 -7.31 7.48
C ASP A 53 -5.70 -6.13 7.40
N TRP A 54 -5.41 -5.21 6.47
CA TRP A 54 -6.28 -4.06 6.21
C TRP A 54 -7.63 -4.55 5.66
N GLN A 55 -8.71 -3.95 6.17
CA GLN A 55 -10.05 -4.22 5.67
C GLN A 55 -10.30 -3.65 4.27
N VAL A 56 -9.61 -2.55 3.95
CA VAL A 56 -9.72 -1.88 2.66
C VAL A 56 -8.42 -1.19 2.32
N ALA A 57 -8.02 -1.24 1.05
CA ALA A 57 -6.94 -0.43 0.51
C ALA A 57 -7.34 0.25 -0.80
N PHE A 58 -7.00 1.52 -0.96
CA PHE A 58 -7.02 2.17 -2.26
C PHE A 58 -5.68 1.96 -2.94
N VAL A 59 -5.58 0.89 -3.74
CA VAL A 59 -4.37 0.56 -4.49
C VAL A 59 -4.37 1.34 -5.80
N ASN A 60 -3.42 2.24 -5.95
CA ASN A 60 -3.26 3.11 -7.11
C ASN A 60 -1.99 2.73 -7.88
N ILE A 61 -2.06 2.75 -9.21
CA ILE A 61 -0.87 2.64 -10.06
C ILE A 61 -0.19 4.00 -10.11
N TYR A 62 1.14 4.04 -9.90
CA TYR A 62 1.90 5.27 -10.02
C TYR A 62 1.69 5.91 -11.39
N SER A 63 1.31 7.18 -11.34
CA SER A 63 1.16 8.05 -12.50
C SER A 63 1.92 9.35 -12.21
N PRO A 64 2.87 9.76 -13.07
CA PRO A 64 3.62 10.98 -12.87
C PRO A 64 2.66 12.19 -12.85
N ARG A 65 2.78 13.02 -11.82
CA ARG A 65 1.97 14.22 -11.65
C ARG A 65 2.85 15.47 -11.84
N PRO A 66 2.51 16.38 -12.76
CA PRO A 66 3.26 17.63 -12.91
C PRO A 66 3.40 18.37 -11.58
N GLY A 67 4.60 18.86 -11.30
CA GLY A 67 4.90 19.64 -10.09
C GLY A 67 5.35 18.84 -8.87
N THR A 68 5.24 17.50 -8.86
CA THR A 68 5.71 16.70 -7.72
C THR A 68 7.22 16.49 -7.74
N ALA A 69 7.80 16.26 -6.56
CA ALA A 69 9.21 15.86 -6.45
C ALA A 69 9.49 14.52 -7.16
N SER A 70 8.50 13.62 -7.24
CA SER A 70 8.68 12.31 -7.87
C SER A 70 9.07 12.43 -9.34
N VAL A 71 8.39 13.30 -10.10
CA VAL A 71 8.66 13.53 -11.53
C VAL A 71 10.00 14.25 -11.75
N LYS A 72 10.43 15.09 -10.79
CA LYS A 72 11.69 15.82 -10.88
C LYS A 72 12.92 14.97 -10.57
N LEU A 73 12.77 14.02 -9.65
CA LEU A 73 13.90 13.29 -9.06
C LEU A 73 14.07 11.88 -9.62
N TYR A 74 13.02 11.27 -10.17
CA TYR A 74 13.05 9.87 -10.57
C TYR A 74 12.46 9.66 -11.97
N PRO A 75 13.11 8.86 -12.83
CA PRO A 75 12.53 8.42 -14.09
C PRO A 75 11.41 7.40 -13.85
N ASP A 76 10.32 7.46 -14.62
CA ASP A 76 9.28 6.41 -14.56
C ASP A 76 9.75 5.15 -15.30
N ASP A 77 10.46 4.29 -14.57
CA ASP A 77 11.20 3.13 -15.08
C ASP A 77 10.50 1.78 -14.89
N VAL A 78 9.41 1.74 -14.11
CA VAL A 78 8.62 0.52 -13.92
C VAL A 78 7.64 0.35 -15.09
N PRO A 79 7.66 -0.77 -15.84
CA PRO A 79 6.74 -0.96 -16.96
C PRO A 79 5.29 -1.09 -16.50
N PHE A 80 4.34 -0.50 -17.24
CA PHE A 80 2.91 -0.57 -16.92
C PHE A 80 2.38 -2.00 -16.69
N PRO A 81 2.77 -3.04 -17.46
CA PRO A 81 2.35 -4.42 -17.19
C PRO A 81 2.75 -4.91 -15.79
N VAL A 82 3.93 -4.51 -15.30
CA VAL A 82 4.40 -4.84 -13.95
C VAL A 82 3.55 -4.11 -12.91
N LYS A 83 3.31 -2.80 -13.09
CA LYS A 83 2.44 -2.02 -12.19
C LYS A 83 1.03 -2.61 -12.09
N LYS A 84 0.45 -3.00 -13.24
CA LYS A 84 -0.87 -3.62 -13.31
C LYS A 84 -0.92 -4.97 -12.60
N LYS A 85 0.12 -5.81 -12.77
CA LYS A 85 0.23 -7.08 -12.05
C LYS A 85 0.30 -6.86 -10.54
N ARG A 86 1.15 -5.94 -10.08
CA ARG A 86 1.31 -5.57 -8.66
C ARG A 86 -0.01 -5.06 -8.06
N TRP A 87 -0.72 -4.21 -8.79
CA TRP A 87 -2.05 -3.74 -8.43
C TRP A 87 -3.04 -4.90 -8.23
N GLN A 88 -3.14 -5.82 -9.21
CA GLN A 88 -4.03 -6.98 -9.12
C GLN A 88 -3.73 -7.87 -7.90
N ILE A 89 -2.45 -8.08 -7.61
CA ILE A 89 -2.01 -8.89 -6.46
C ILE A 89 -2.46 -8.26 -5.14
N LEU A 90 -2.30 -6.94 -4.96
CA LEU A 90 -2.73 -6.28 -3.73
C LEU A 90 -4.26 -6.18 -3.62
N GLU A 91 -4.97 -5.95 -4.72
CA GLU A 91 -6.44 -6.01 -4.74
C GLU A 91 -6.96 -7.38 -4.28
N GLU A 92 -6.34 -8.46 -4.75
CA GLU A 92 -6.66 -9.83 -4.33
C GLU A 92 -6.33 -10.06 -2.85
N ALA A 93 -5.15 -9.60 -2.41
CA ALA A 93 -4.65 -9.85 -1.07
C ALA A 93 -5.41 -9.08 0.03
N ILE A 94 -5.96 -7.90 -0.31
CA ILE A 94 -6.61 -6.99 0.63
C ILE A 94 -8.11 -6.95 0.36
N ASN A 95 -8.54 -6.31 -0.74
CA ASN A 95 -9.94 -5.93 -0.94
C ASN A 95 -10.85 -7.11 -1.23
N LYS A 96 -10.41 -8.08 -2.05
CA LYS A 96 -11.28 -9.17 -2.46
C LYS A 96 -11.68 -10.11 -1.33
N LYS A 97 -10.87 -10.19 -0.27
CA LYS A 97 -11.19 -10.95 0.94
C LYS A 97 -12.35 -10.36 1.74
N HIS A 98 -12.66 -9.08 1.54
CA HIS A 98 -13.64 -8.34 2.34
C HIS A 98 -14.82 -7.85 1.51
N LEU A 99 -15.08 -8.46 0.33
CA LEU A 99 -16.19 -8.04 -0.54
C LEU A 99 -17.56 -8.17 0.13
N ASP A 100 -17.73 -9.16 1.01
CA ASP A 100 -18.98 -9.40 1.72
C ASP A 100 -19.25 -8.36 2.82
N HIS A 101 -18.20 -7.66 3.29
CA HIS A 101 -18.25 -6.72 4.40
C HIS A 101 -17.29 -5.56 4.15
N ARG A 102 -17.72 -4.54 3.39
CA ARG A 102 -16.94 -3.31 3.23
C ARG A 102 -17.30 -2.30 4.33
N PRO A 103 -16.33 -1.85 5.16
CA PRO A 103 -16.59 -0.77 6.09
C PRO A 103 -16.98 0.50 5.33
N LYS A 104 -17.85 1.33 5.92
CA LYS A 104 -18.11 2.68 5.38
C LYS A 104 -16.82 3.49 5.53
N VAL A 105 -16.16 3.73 4.42
CA VAL A 105 -15.04 4.66 4.34
C VAL A 105 -15.65 6.04 4.07
N VAL A 106 -15.61 6.92 5.08
CA VAL A 106 -16.14 8.29 5.03
C VAL A 106 -14.99 9.27 4.92
#